data_AF-A0A8R7TRA2-F1
#
_entry.id   AF-A0A8R7TRA2-F1
#
_cell.length_a   1.000
_cell.length_b   1.000
_cell.length_c   1.000
_cell.angle_alpha   90.00
_cell.angle_beta   90.00
_cell.angle_gamma   90.00
#
_symmetry.space_group_name_H-M   'P 1'
#
loop_
_entity.id
_entity.type
_entity.pdbx_description
1 polymer ?
#
loop_
_entity_poly.entity_id
_entity_poly.type
_entity_poly.pdbx_seq_one_letter_code
_entity_poly.pdbx_strand_id
1 'polypeptide(L)'
;MHGRFLILVWAWCFPLMLAVTAAEEQQGEGCSAKCGNVTILNPFWFTDLETGRSCGSPGSRDFELTCYNGSYPLLPSSVPNNAGFAVMDISYRERSLRIVDLSKLELFQVSSSCLPMWNTSVKLAPQFRIDPINLSLISYNCTEEAGAAARQEKELVQATTMRCVNTSNAFVRAGVPYDPAGDYAGYALEGCDALVVPVLGSSARANASDYERLIRDGFHLTWELPP
;
A
#
# COMPACT_ATOMS: atom_id res chain seq x y z
N MET A 1 -32.83 -53.69 -66.64
CA MET A 1 -31.68 -53.90 -67.54
C MET A 1 -30.73 -52.71 -67.42
N HIS A 2 -29.49 -53.01 -67.04
CA HIS A 2 -28.22 -52.32 -67.36
C HIS A 2 -28.18 -50.79 -67.53
N GLY A 3 -27.36 -50.15 -66.69
CA GLY A 3 -26.79 -48.84 -66.99
C GLY A 3 -25.92 -48.28 -65.86
N ARG A 4 -24.72 -48.84 -65.68
CA ARG A 4 -23.65 -48.22 -64.86
C ARG A 4 -23.13 -46.98 -65.59
N PHE A 5 -22.94 -45.87 -64.89
CA PHE A 5 -21.91 -44.88 -65.22
C PHE A 5 -21.14 -44.49 -63.95
N LEU A 6 -19.83 -44.41 -64.12
CA LEU A 6 -18.76 -44.28 -63.14
C LEU A 6 -18.27 -42.81 -63.09
N ILE A 7 -17.49 -42.48 -62.05
CA ILE A 7 -16.55 -41.34 -61.88
C ILE A 7 -17.26 -39.99 -61.55
N LEU A 8 -16.95 -39.22 -60.49
CA LEU A 8 -15.66 -38.80 -59.94
C LEU A 8 -15.66 -38.60 -58.41
N VAL A 9 -14.59 -39.10 -57.79
CA VAL A 9 -14.10 -38.76 -56.47
C VAL A 9 -13.49 -37.36 -56.53
N TRP A 10 -13.89 -36.44 -55.66
CA TRP A 10 -12.96 -35.45 -55.12
C TRP A 10 -13.22 -35.29 -53.63
N ALA A 11 -12.34 -35.92 -52.85
CA ALA A 11 -12.18 -35.70 -51.44
C ALA A 11 -11.76 -34.25 -51.19
N TRP A 12 -12.62 -33.47 -50.55
CA TRP A 12 -12.20 -32.25 -49.85
C TRP A 12 -12.40 -32.45 -48.35
N CYS A 13 -11.56 -33.31 -47.76
CA CYS A 13 -11.24 -33.20 -46.35
C CYS A 13 -10.34 -31.98 -46.17
N PHE A 14 -10.94 -30.78 -46.11
CA PHE A 14 -10.24 -29.66 -45.49
C PHE A 14 -10.32 -29.89 -43.97
N PRO A 15 -9.19 -30.08 -43.26
CA PRO A 15 -9.23 -29.97 -41.82
C PRO A 15 -9.59 -28.51 -41.53
N LEU A 16 -10.73 -28.30 -40.87
CA LEU A 16 -11.01 -27.05 -40.17
C LEU A 16 -9.95 -26.97 -39.07
N MET A 17 -8.79 -26.44 -39.43
CA MET A 17 -7.82 -25.95 -38.47
C MET A 17 -8.54 -24.82 -37.75
N LEU A 18 -9.17 -25.14 -36.62
CA LEU A 18 -9.44 -24.18 -35.57
C LEU A 18 -8.06 -23.62 -35.24
N ALA A 19 -7.72 -22.50 -35.89
CA ALA A 19 -6.71 -21.62 -35.39
C ALA A 19 -7.22 -21.22 -34.00
N VAL A 20 -6.74 -21.93 -32.98
CA VAL A 20 -6.56 -21.34 -31.67
C VAL A 20 -5.59 -20.20 -31.96
N THR A 21 -6.14 -19.03 -32.28
CA THR A 21 -5.45 -17.81 -32.01
C THR A 21 -5.22 -17.89 -30.51
N ALA A 22 -4.02 -18.34 -30.11
CA ALA A 22 -3.44 -17.82 -28.90
C ALA A 22 -3.69 -16.31 -29.04
N ALA A 23 -4.53 -15.77 -28.16
CA ALA A 23 -4.46 -14.35 -27.93
C ALA A 23 -3.00 -14.17 -27.52
N GLU A 24 -2.17 -13.78 -28.49
CA GLU A 24 -0.99 -13.00 -28.19
C GLU A 24 -1.59 -11.86 -27.38
N GLU A 25 -1.44 -11.95 -26.06
CA GLU A 25 -1.39 -10.74 -25.26
C GLU A 25 -0.50 -9.83 -26.08
N GLN A 26 -1.09 -8.77 -26.61
CA GLN A 26 -0.30 -7.63 -27.04
C GLN A 26 0.37 -7.13 -25.77
N GLN A 27 1.46 -7.79 -25.40
CA GLN A 27 2.51 -7.25 -24.60
C GLN A 27 3.05 -6.12 -25.46
N GLY A 28 2.39 -4.97 -25.33
CA GLY A 28 2.80 -3.74 -25.97
C GLY A 28 4.28 -3.57 -25.68
N GLU A 29 5.08 -3.63 -26.74
CA GLU A 29 6.44 -3.16 -26.74
C GLU A 29 6.43 -1.74 -26.17
N GLY A 30 6.83 -1.60 -24.91
CA GLY A 30 7.05 -0.29 -24.28
C GLY A 30 6.02 0.19 -23.27
N CYS A 31 5.84 -0.50 -22.14
CA CYS A 31 5.85 0.28 -20.88
C CYS A 31 6.40 -0.48 -19.66
N SER A 32 7.73 -0.69 -19.63
CA SER A 32 8.46 -0.65 -18.35
C SER A 32 8.57 0.81 -17.95
N ALA A 33 7.53 1.36 -17.32
CA ALA A 33 7.54 2.75 -16.87
C ALA A 33 8.31 2.91 -15.58
N LYS A 34 8.99 4.04 -15.46
CA LYS A 34 9.49 4.51 -14.18
C LYS A 34 8.61 5.64 -13.68
N CYS A 35 8.34 5.62 -12.38
CA CYS A 35 7.88 6.80 -11.67
C CYS A 35 8.91 7.09 -10.58
N GLY A 36 9.62 8.20 -10.74
CA GLY A 36 10.87 8.44 -10.02
C GLY A 36 11.88 7.32 -10.24
N ASN A 37 12.32 6.71 -9.15
CA ASN A 37 13.27 5.60 -9.18
C ASN A 37 12.62 4.21 -9.18
N VAL A 38 11.28 4.14 -9.16
CA VAL A 38 10.54 2.87 -9.06
C VAL A 38 10.11 2.40 -10.45
N THR A 39 10.48 1.16 -10.80
CA THR A 39 10.02 0.50 -12.02
C THR A 39 8.65 -0.14 -11.79
N ILE A 40 7.67 0.17 -12.64
CA ILE A 40 6.30 -0.31 -12.56
C ILE A 40 6.08 -1.42 -13.60
N LEU A 41 5.67 -2.58 -13.11
CA LEU A 41 5.36 -3.80 -13.87
C LEU A 41 4.03 -4.38 -13.35
N ASN A 42 3.44 -5.29 -14.12
CA ASN A 42 2.28 -6.07 -13.71
C ASN A 42 2.50 -6.69 -12.30
N PRO A 43 1.52 -6.60 -11.38
CA PRO A 43 0.12 -6.17 -11.57
C PRO A 43 -0.12 -4.66 -11.48
N PHE A 44 0.89 -3.89 -11.09
CA PHE A 44 0.77 -2.45 -10.96
C PHE A 44 0.74 -1.77 -12.32
N TRP A 45 -0.07 -0.72 -12.40
CA TRP A 45 -0.19 0.08 -13.60
C TRP A 45 -0.56 1.52 -13.23
N PHE A 46 -0.27 2.47 -14.10
CA PHE A 46 -0.74 3.85 -13.95
C PHE A 46 -1.01 4.47 -15.31
N THR A 47 -1.85 5.50 -15.34
CA THR A 47 -2.03 6.32 -16.54
C THR A 47 -1.12 7.53 -16.45
N ASP A 48 -0.23 7.68 -17.44
CA ASP A 48 0.61 8.85 -17.56
C ASP A 48 -0.26 10.08 -17.84
N LEU A 49 -0.15 11.11 -17.00
CA LEU A 49 -1.04 12.28 -17.06
C LEU A 49 -0.75 13.19 -18.27
N GLU A 50 0.47 13.16 -18.82
CA GLU A 50 0.86 14.00 -19.95
C GLU A 50 0.42 13.39 -21.29
N THR A 51 0.59 12.08 -21.44
CA THR A 51 0.34 11.36 -22.69
C THR A 51 -1.00 10.64 -22.70
N GLY A 52 -1.66 10.48 -21.54
CA GLY A 52 -2.89 9.71 -21.37
C GLY A 52 -2.72 8.21 -21.62
N ARG A 53 -1.49 7.72 -21.76
CA ARG A 53 -1.21 6.31 -22.01
C ARG A 53 -1.10 5.55 -20.70
N SER A 54 -1.73 4.38 -20.65
CA SER A 54 -1.54 3.46 -19.52
C SER A 54 -0.21 2.73 -19.66
N CYS A 55 0.50 2.62 -18.54
CA CYS A 55 1.76 1.93 -18.40
C CYS A 55 1.61 0.78 -17.41
N GLY A 56 2.10 -0.41 -17.80
CA GLY A 56 1.69 -1.68 -17.20
C GLY A 56 0.46 -2.27 -17.91
N SER A 57 0.03 -3.46 -17.49
CA SER A 57 -1.21 -4.07 -17.98
C SER A 57 -2.38 -3.50 -17.15
N PRO A 58 -3.33 -2.75 -17.74
CA PRO A 58 -4.50 -2.27 -17.01
C PRO A 58 -5.25 -3.46 -16.40
N GLY A 59 -5.10 -3.61 -15.09
CA GLY A 59 -5.63 -4.74 -14.31
C GLY A 59 -6.73 -4.27 -13.36
N SER A 60 -6.81 -4.88 -12.18
CA SER A 60 -7.71 -4.38 -11.14
C SER A 60 -7.34 -2.94 -10.74
N ARG A 61 -8.35 -2.11 -10.44
CA ARG A 61 -8.17 -0.75 -9.88
C ARG A 61 -7.42 -0.74 -8.56
N ASP A 62 -7.45 -1.89 -7.90
CA ASP A 62 -6.69 -2.23 -6.71
C ASP A 62 -5.18 -2.08 -6.84
N PHE A 63 -4.66 -2.17 -8.07
CA PHE A 63 -3.24 -2.03 -8.38
C PHE A 63 -2.95 -0.77 -9.23
N GLU A 64 -3.95 0.10 -9.41
CA GLU A 64 -3.78 1.38 -10.07
C GLU A 64 -2.98 2.33 -9.17
N LEU A 65 -1.90 2.87 -9.72
CA LEU A 65 -1.05 3.87 -9.10
C LEU A 65 -1.24 5.23 -9.81
N THR A 66 -0.88 6.30 -9.12
CA THR A 66 -0.73 7.63 -9.73
C THR A 66 0.72 8.06 -9.65
N CYS A 67 1.34 8.44 -10.77
CA CYS A 67 2.70 8.98 -10.72
C CYS A 67 2.66 10.47 -10.35
N TYR A 68 2.86 10.80 -9.08
CA TYR A 68 2.74 12.19 -8.61
C TYR A 68 3.98 13.01 -8.98
N ASN A 69 3.81 14.00 -9.87
CA ASN A 69 4.88 14.89 -10.36
C ASN A 69 6.16 14.15 -10.79
N GLY A 70 6.04 12.94 -11.34
CA GLY A 70 7.19 12.13 -11.74
C GLY A 70 8.10 11.65 -10.61
N SER A 71 7.74 11.89 -9.34
CA SER A 71 8.66 11.74 -8.20
C SER A 71 8.58 10.37 -7.53
N TYR A 72 7.36 9.89 -7.28
CA TYR A 72 7.12 8.57 -6.70
C TYR A 72 5.73 8.06 -7.12
N PRO A 73 5.53 6.74 -7.23
CA PRO A 73 4.21 6.16 -7.42
C PRO A 73 3.38 6.34 -6.14
N LEU A 74 2.14 6.78 -6.31
CA LEU A 74 1.15 6.92 -5.25
C LEU A 74 0.17 5.76 -5.33
N LEU A 75 0.08 4.97 -4.26
CA LEU A 75 -0.98 4.00 -4.05
C LEU A 75 -2.17 4.71 -3.36
N PRO A 76 -3.36 4.77 -3.99
CA PRO A 76 -4.51 5.42 -3.41
C PRO A 76 -4.98 4.73 -2.12
N SER A 77 -5.56 5.54 -1.23
CA SER A 77 -6.26 5.05 -0.03
C SER A 77 -7.62 4.45 -0.43
N SER A 78 -8.00 3.33 0.19
CA SER A 78 -9.35 2.77 0.05
C SER A 78 -10.42 3.65 0.74
N VAL A 79 -10.00 4.47 1.71
CA VAL A 79 -10.82 5.49 2.36
C VAL A 79 -10.79 6.78 1.53
N PRO A 80 -11.95 7.35 1.14
CA PRO A 80 -12.03 8.62 0.40
C PRO A 80 -11.37 9.80 1.14
N ASN A 81 -10.92 10.80 0.39
CA ASN A 81 -10.33 12.05 0.92
C ASN A 81 -9.13 11.83 1.86
N ASN A 82 -8.33 10.78 1.58
CA ASN A 82 -7.09 10.50 2.30
C ASN A 82 -5.90 10.50 1.32
N ALA A 83 -4.74 10.93 1.78
CA ALA A 83 -3.58 11.17 0.91
C ALA A 83 -2.98 9.91 0.25
N GLY A 84 -3.37 8.70 0.70
CA GLY A 84 -2.82 7.45 0.18
C GLY A 84 -1.42 7.14 0.72
N PHE A 85 -0.61 6.47 -0.08
CA PHE A 85 0.71 5.97 0.29
C PHE A 85 1.73 6.22 -0.83
N ALA A 86 2.89 6.76 -0.46
CA ALA A 86 4.02 6.83 -1.39
C ALA A 86 4.70 5.45 -1.46
N VAL A 87 4.88 4.93 -2.67
CA VAL A 87 5.60 3.68 -2.92
C VAL A 87 7.08 3.99 -3.08
N MET A 88 7.90 3.45 -2.19
CA MET A 88 9.35 3.70 -2.16
C MET A 88 10.12 2.64 -2.96
N ASP A 89 9.71 1.38 -2.82
CA ASP A 89 10.25 0.25 -3.57
C ASP A 89 9.23 -0.88 -3.74
N ILE A 90 9.46 -1.70 -4.76
CA ILE A 90 8.61 -2.85 -5.12
C ILE A 90 9.52 -4.06 -5.34
N SER A 91 9.28 -5.12 -4.58
CA SER A 91 9.86 -6.44 -4.80
C SER A 91 8.83 -7.36 -5.46
N TYR A 92 8.88 -7.47 -6.78
CA TYR A 92 7.99 -8.37 -7.54
C TYR A 92 8.20 -9.85 -7.19
N ARG A 93 9.43 -10.23 -6.84
CA ARG A 93 9.76 -11.60 -6.43
C ARG A 93 9.07 -11.96 -5.12
N GLU A 94 9.19 -11.10 -4.12
CA GLU A 94 8.64 -11.34 -2.77
C GLU A 94 7.19 -10.87 -2.64
N ARG A 95 6.63 -10.29 -3.71
CA ARG A 95 5.32 -9.65 -3.74
C ARG A 95 5.13 -8.67 -2.59
N SER A 96 6.14 -7.81 -2.36
CA SER A 96 6.15 -6.84 -1.28
C SER A 96 6.52 -5.42 -1.72
N LEU A 97 5.97 -4.44 -1.03
CA LEU A 97 6.20 -3.01 -1.25
C LEU A 97 6.81 -2.43 0.02
N ARG A 98 7.72 -1.47 -0.10
CA ARG A 98 7.96 -0.51 0.99
C ARG A 98 7.19 0.76 0.68
N ILE A 99 6.38 1.20 1.63
CA ILE A 99 5.52 2.36 1.46
C ILE A 99 5.56 3.31 2.66
N VAL A 100 5.16 4.56 2.43
CA VAL A 100 5.02 5.59 3.47
C VAL A 100 3.58 6.10 3.49
N ASP A 101 2.93 6.08 4.65
CA ASP A 101 1.59 6.65 4.84
C ASP A 101 1.66 8.18 4.85
N LEU A 102 1.26 8.81 3.73
CA LEU A 102 1.37 10.26 3.53
C LEU A 102 0.55 11.04 4.55
N SER A 103 -0.59 10.52 4.98
CA SER A 103 -1.43 11.16 6.00
C SER A 103 -0.79 11.16 7.38
N LYS A 104 0.16 10.25 7.64
CA LYS A 104 0.95 10.28 8.89
C LYS A 104 2.10 11.28 8.82
N LEU A 105 2.58 11.63 7.62
CA LEU A 105 3.56 12.70 7.47
C LEU A 105 2.96 14.09 7.66
N GLU A 106 1.67 14.25 7.38
CA GLU A 106 0.94 15.51 7.64
C GLU A 106 0.95 15.91 9.12
N LEU A 107 1.10 14.95 10.04
CA LEU A 107 1.29 15.21 11.47
C LEU A 107 2.43 16.19 11.77
N PHE A 108 3.45 16.23 10.91
CA PHE A 108 4.65 17.03 11.09
C PHE A 108 4.65 18.32 10.26
N GLN A 109 3.63 18.51 9.41
CA GLN A 109 3.55 19.64 8.50
C GLN A 109 2.71 20.77 9.09
N VAL A 110 3.01 22.00 8.68
CA VAL A 110 2.19 23.18 9.01
C VAL A 110 1.04 23.23 8.00
N SER A 111 0.03 22.38 8.18
CA SER A 111 -1.23 22.48 7.44
C SER A 111 -2.25 23.28 8.25
N SER A 112 -3.14 23.99 7.57
CA SER A 112 -4.27 24.71 8.19
C SER A 112 -5.40 23.79 8.65
N SER A 113 -5.33 22.48 8.32
CA SER A 113 -6.35 21.49 8.64
C SER A 113 -5.73 20.12 8.89
N CYS A 114 -5.98 19.57 10.06
CA CYS A 114 -5.61 18.20 10.40
C CYS A 114 -6.63 17.24 9.81
N LEU A 115 -6.21 16.40 8.86
CA LEU A 115 -7.09 15.36 8.33
C LEU A 115 -7.41 14.34 9.42
N PRO A 116 -8.61 13.70 9.39
CA PRO A 116 -8.93 12.60 10.28
C PRO A 116 -7.87 11.50 10.18
N MET A 117 -7.26 11.19 11.31
CA MET A 117 -6.21 10.19 11.39
C MET A 117 -6.80 8.81 11.65
N TRP A 118 -6.87 8.02 10.59
CA TRP A 118 -7.25 6.62 10.66
C TRP A 118 -6.04 5.72 10.88
N ASN A 119 -6.25 4.58 11.52
CA ASN A 119 -5.27 3.50 11.52
C ASN A 119 -4.86 3.19 10.08
N THR A 120 -3.56 3.05 9.85
CA THR A 120 -3.00 2.83 8.51
C THR A 120 -3.61 1.61 7.83
N SER A 121 -3.92 0.55 8.60
CA SER A 121 -4.57 -0.67 8.12
C SER A 121 -5.92 -0.43 7.45
N VAL A 122 -6.73 0.52 7.95
CA VAL A 122 -8.09 0.81 7.44
C VAL A 122 -8.04 1.44 6.05
N LYS A 123 -6.94 2.11 5.71
CA LYS A 123 -6.74 2.78 4.42
C LYS A 123 -6.28 1.84 3.31
N LEU A 124 -5.93 0.59 3.64
CA LEU A 124 -5.45 -0.38 2.67
C LEU A 124 -6.63 -1.05 1.98
N ALA A 125 -6.47 -1.36 0.70
CA ALA A 125 -7.44 -2.17 -0.03
C ALA A 125 -7.17 -3.68 0.23
N PRO A 126 -8.18 -4.57 0.08
CA PRO A 126 -8.15 -5.95 0.60
C PRO A 126 -6.99 -6.84 0.14
N GLN A 127 -6.45 -6.56 -1.04
CA GLN A 127 -5.32 -7.22 -1.69
C GLN A 127 -3.98 -6.92 -1.04
N PHE A 128 -3.88 -5.88 -0.21
CA PHE A 128 -2.67 -5.51 0.51
C PHE A 128 -2.74 -5.90 1.97
N ARG A 129 -1.63 -6.44 2.49
CA ARG A 129 -1.49 -6.82 3.89
C ARG A 129 -0.22 -6.20 4.45
N ILE A 130 -0.27 -5.73 5.69
CA ILE A 130 0.93 -5.28 6.40
C ILE A 130 1.77 -6.52 6.70
N ASP A 131 3.03 -6.49 6.27
CA ASP A 131 3.94 -7.61 6.47
C ASP A 131 4.20 -7.81 7.98
N PRO A 132 4.08 -9.03 8.53
CA PRO A 132 4.37 -9.31 9.94
C PRO A 132 5.80 -8.97 10.40
N ILE A 133 6.74 -8.74 9.47
CA ILE A 133 8.09 -8.25 9.80
C ILE A 133 8.09 -6.82 10.36
N ASN A 134 7.01 -6.07 10.15
CA ASN A 134 6.89 -4.72 10.68
C ASN A 134 6.65 -4.71 12.19
N LEU A 135 6.91 -3.54 12.78
CA LEU A 135 6.54 -3.21 14.15
C LEU A 135 5.39 -2.19 14.13
N SER A 136 4.73 -2.03 15.27
CA SER A 136 3.74 -1.01 15.51
C SER A 136 4.35 0.16 16.29
N LEU A 137 4.13 1.35 15.77
CA LEU A 137 4.26 2.61 16.48
C LEU A 137 2.86 3.07 16.89
N ILE A 138 2.64 3.27 18.19
CA ILE A 138 1.34 3.67 18.73
C ILE A 138 1.44 5.11 19.17
N SER A 139 0.61 5.97 18.59
CA SER A 139 0.43 7.36 19.00
C SER A 139 -0.79 7.46 19.90
N TYR A 140 -0.63 8.13 21.03
CA TYR A 140 -1.67 8.39 22.01
C TYR A 140 -1.99 9.88 22.06
N ASN A 141 -3.28 10.20 22.15
CA ASN A 141 -3.78 11.53 22.44
C ASN A 141 -4.70 11.43 23.67
N CYS A 142 -4.24 11.93 24.80
CA CYS A 142 -4.86 11.70 26.10
C CYS A 142 -5.59 12.94 26.64
N THR A 143 -6.53 12.72 27.57
CA THR A 143 -7.00 13.79 28.47
C THR A 143 -5.86 14.28 29.36
N GLU A 144 -6.05 15.39 30.08
CA GLU A 144 -5.02 15.92 30.99
C GLU A 144 -4.67 14.94 32.10
N GLU A 145 -5.69 14.31 32.71
CA GLU A 145 -5.53 13.34 33.79
C GLU A 145 -4.82 12.07 33.30
N ALA A 146 -5.27 11.52 32.17
CA ALA A 146 -4.65 10.36 31.54
C ALA A 146 -3.22 10.66 31.09
N GLY A 147 -2.98 11.86 30.57
CA GLY A 147 -1.63 12.34 30.21
C GLY A 147 -0.71 12.45 31.42
N ALA A 148 -1.21 12.81 32.61
CA ALA A 148 -0.42 12.84 33.84
C ALA A 148 0.05 11.43 34.25
N ALA A 149 -0.82 10.43 34.11
CA ALA A 149 -0.46 9.02 34.32
C ALA A 149 0.53 8.52 33.26
N ALA A 150 0.27 8.79 31.97
CA ALA A 150 1.12 8.37 30.86
C ALA A 150 2.56 8.87 30.97
N ARG A 151 2.80 10.05 31.55
CA ARG A 151 4.17 10.58 31.79
C ARG A 151 5.01 9.71 32.73
N GLN A 152 4.39 8.87 33.56
CA GLN A 152 5.09 7.96 34.46
C GLN A 152 5.47 6.63 33.79
N GLU A 153 4.92 6.34 32.60
CA GLU A 153 5.17 5.12 31.86
C GLU A 153 6.51 5.19 31.12
N LYS A 154 7.44 4.30 31.46
CA LYS A 154 8.81 4.31 30.92
C LYS A 154 8.90 4.01 29.42
N GLU A 155 7.88 3.37 28.86
CA GLU A 155 7.84 2.97 27.44
C GLU A 155 7.24 4.05 26.54
N LEU A 156 6.73 5.14 27.12
CA LEU A 156 6.11 6.25 26.40
C LEU A 156 7.08 7.42 26.29
N VAL A 157 7.11 8.03 25.10
CA VAL A 157 7.82 9.28 24.84
C VAL A 157 6.81 10.35 24.48
N GLN A 158 6.91 11.53 25.11
CA GLN A 158 6.04 12.64 24.76
C GLN A 158 6.29 13.11 23.32
N ALA A 159 5.23 13.22 22.52
CA ALA A 159 5.31 13.72 21.15
C ALA A 159 5.42 15.25 21.17
N THR A 160 6.54 15.78 20.70
CA THR A 160 6.83 17.22 20.74
C THR A 160 6.66 17.93 19.40
N THR A 161 6.63 17.18 18.30
CA THR A 161 6.64 17.76 16.94
C THR A 161 5.36 17.51 16.16
N MET A 162 4.44 16.67 16.68
CA MET A 162 3.11 16.49 16.09
C MET A 162 2.31 17.80 16.21
N ARG A 163 1.87 18.36 15.09
CA ARG A 163 1.17 19.65 15.02
C ARG A 163 -0.35 19.53 15.08
N CYS A 164 -0.87 18.31 14.91
CA CYS A 164 -2.30 18.04 14.82
C CYS A 164 -2.95 17.53 16.11
N VAL A 165 -2.19 17.48 17.19
CA VAL A 165 -2.65 17.04 18.52
C VAL A 165 -2.14 17.99 19.58
N ASN A 166 -2.77 17.99 20.75
CA ASN A 166 -2.23 18.69 21.90
C ASN A 166 -0.99 17.95 22.41
N THR A 167 0.20 18.43 22.04
CA THR A 167 1.48 17.80 22.38
C THR A 167 1.75 17.72 23.88
N SER A 168 1.07 18.53 24.70
CA SER A 168 1.17 18.40 26.15
C SER A 168 0.70 17.02 26.61
N ASN A 169 -0.28 16.39 25.96
CA ASN A 169 -0.84 15.09 26.34
C ASN A 169 -0.76 14.06 25.21
N ALA A 170 0.18 14.22 24.29
CA ALA A 170 0.43 13.27 23.22
C ALA A 170 1.67 12.44 23.50
N PHE A 171 1.58 11.13 23.31
CA PHE A 171 2.66 10.18 23.59
C PHE A 171 2.85 9.19 22.46
N VAL A 172 4.02 8.58 22.39
CA VAL A 172 4.37 7.55 21.42
C VAL A 172 4.98 6.35 22.12
N ARG A 173 4.55 5.16 21.72
CA ARG A 173 5.18 3.87 22.04
C ARG A 173 5.69 3.25 20.74
N ALA A 174 6.88 2.67 20.77
CA ALA A 174 7.47 2.01 19.61
C ALA A 174 7.99 0.62 19.97
N GLY A 175 8.31 -0.18 18.96
CA GLY A 175 8.89 -1.50 19.14
C GLY A 175 7.87 -2.59 19.50
N VAL A 176 6.58 -2.31 19.37
CA VAL A 176 5.52 -3.27 19.63
C VAL A 176 5.42 -4.22 18.43
N PRO A 177 5.37 -5.55 18.60
CA PRO A 177 5.14 -6.47 17.50
C PRO A 177 3.87 -6.10 16.72
N TYR A 178 3.90 -6.19 15.39
CA TYR A 178 2.68 -5.99 14.60
C TYR A 178 1.69 -7.13 14.87
N ASP A 179 0.46 -6.78 15.24
CA ASP A 179 -0.63 -7.75 15.40
C ASP A 179 -1.52 -7.74 14.14
N PRO A 180 -1.46 -8.80 13.30
CA PRO A 180 -2.29 -8.91 12.11
C PRO A 180 -3.78 -9.16 12.43
N ALA A 181 -4.12 -9.63 13.63
CA ALA A 181 -5.51 -9.78 14.06
C ALA A 181 -6.18 -8.42 14.35
N GLY A 182 -5.38 -7.37 14.54
CA GLY A 182 -5.87 -6.03 14.83
C GLY A 182 -6.56 -5.94 16.19
N ASP A 183 -6.13 -6.72 17.19
CA ASP A 183 -6.61 -6.57 18.56
C ASP A 183 -5.98 -5.33 19.20
N TYR A 184 -6.55 -4.18 18.83
CA TYR A 184 -6.11 -2.87 19.33
C TYR A 184 -6.46 -2.66 20.80
N ALA A 185 -7.24 -3.55 21.44
CA ALA A 185 -7.58 -3.43 22.85
C ALA A 185 -6.34 -3.55 23.74
N GLY A 186 -5.34 -4.34 23.32
CA GLY A 186 -4.05 -4.46 24.03
C GLY A 186 -3.22 -3.17 24.04
N TYR A 187 -3.59 -2.18 23.24
CA TYR A 187 -2.93 -0.87 23.19
C TYR A 187 -3.72 0.23 23.87
N ALA A 188 -4.95 -0.05 24.33
CA ALA A 188 -5.80 0.95 24.94
C ALA A 188 -5.17 1.46 26.25
N LEU A 189 -5.08 2.78 26.37
CA LEU A 189 -4.78 3.46 27.63
C LEU A 189 -6.04 4.22 28.02
N GLU A 190 -6.50 4.04 29.26
CA GLU A 190 -7.72 4.68 29.74
C GLU A 190 -7.60 6.21 29.60
N GLY A 191 -8.59 6.84 28.97
CA GLY A 191 -8.58 8.27 28.70
C GLY A 191 -7.66 8.72 27.56
N CYS A 192 -7.17 7.80 26.72
CA CYS A 192 -6.39 8.12 25.53
C CYS A 192 -6.99 7.51 24.26
N ASP A 193 -7.05 8.31 23.20
CA ASP A 193 -7.24 7.81 21.85
C ASP A 193 -5.91 7.23 21.34
N ALA A 194 -5.95 6.08 20.68
CA ALA A 194 -4.77 5.39 20.16
C ALA A 194 -4.83 5.25 18.64
N LEU A 195 -3.70 5.50 17.99
CA LEU A 195 -3.49 5.32 16.57
C LEU A 195 -2.31 4.40 16.32
N VAL A 196 -2.52 3.36 15.51
CA VAL A 196 -1.47 2.40 15.15
C VAL A 196 -0.91 2.70 13.76
N VAL A 197 0.40 2.88 13.72
CA VAL A 197 1.18 3.11 12.51
C VAL A 197 2.21 1.99 12.36
N PRO A 198 2.13 1.17 11.32
CA PRO A 198 3.17 0.21 10.99
C PRO A 198 4.47 0.94 10.63
N VAL A 199 5.59 0.40 11.10
CA VAL A 199 6.94 0.90 10.81
C VAL A 199 7.89 -0.27 10.58
N LEU A 200 8.99 -0.04 9.85
CA LEU A 200 10.00 -1.07 9.60
C LEU A 200 10.55 -1.70 10.88
N GLY A 201 10.70 -3.03 10.87
CA GLY A 201 11.19 -3.82 12.01
C GLY A 201 12.72 -4.02 12.07
N SER A 202 13.51 -3.35 11.24
CA SER A 202 14.93 -3.69 11.10
C SER A 202 15.82 -3.15 12.24
N SER A 203 16.19 -4.08 13.12
CA SER A 203 17.35 -4.11 14.04
C SER A 203 17.40 -3.10 15.21
N ALA A 204 17.41 -3.65 16.43
CA ALA A 204 17.49 -2.98 17.73
C ALA A 204 16.30 -2.06 18.05
N ARG A 205 15.19 -2.68 18.47
CA ARG A 205 14.06 -2.09 19.22
C ARG A 205 13.76 -0.65 18.80
N ALA A 206 12.91 -0.48 17.77
CA ALA A 206 12.47 0.83 17.28
C ALA A 206 12.23 1.79 18.47
N ASN A 207 13.01 2.86 18.52
CA ASN A 207 13.02 3.77 19.66
C ASN A 207 11.90 4.80 19.47
N ALA A 208 11.06 4.96 20.50
CA ALA A 208 9.94 5.91 20.47
C ALA A 208 10.42 7.37 20.30
N SER A 209 11.66 7.70 20.70
CA SER A 209 12.22 9.03 20.42
C SER A 209 12.40 9.33 18.94
N ASP A 210 12.53 8.29 18.11
CA ASP A 210 12.83 8.40 16.68
C ASP A 210 11.55 8.28 15.83
N TYR A 211 10.38 8.44 16.43
CA TYR A 211 9.07 8.23 15.80
C TYR A 211 8.89 8.96 14.47
N GLU A 212 9.38 10.19 14.34
CA GLU A 212 9.34 10.93 13.07
C GLU A 212 10.07 10.19 11.95
N ARG A 213 11.27 9.69 12.25
CA ARG A 213 12.07 8.93 11.31
C ARG A 213 11.41 7.59 11.01
N LEU A 214 10.89 6.90 12.02
CA LEU A 214 10.20 5.62 11.85
C LEU A 214 8.98 5.77 10.90
N ILE A 215 8.20 6.84 11.05
CA ILE A 215 7.06 7.13 10.15
C ILE A 215 7.56 7.46 8.73
N ARG A 216 8.64 8.23 8.59
CA ARG A 216 9.24 8.59 7.29
C ARG A 216 9.88 7.41 6.57
N ASP A 217 10.46 6.49 7.31
CA ASP A 217 11.10 5.29 6.77
C ASP A 217 10.05 4.29 6.25
N GLY A 218 8.80 4.41 6.70
CA GLY A 218 7.67 3.65 6.18
C GLY A 218 7.59 2.24 6.75
N PHE A 219 6.95 1.35 6.00
CA PHE A 219 6.72 -0.05 6.37
C PHE A 219 6.54 -0.94 5.14
N HIS A 220 6.60 -2.26 5.35
CA HIS A 220 6.38 -3.23 4.29
C HIS A 220 4.92 -3.66 4.16
N LEU A 221 4.43 -3.72 2.93
CA LEU A 221 3.22 -4.46 2.57
C LEU A 221 3.59 -5.71 1.80
N THR A 222 2.74 -6.71 1.85
CA THR A 222 2.63 -7.76 0.83
C THR A 222 1.36 -7.56 0.03
N TRP A 223 1.33 -8.11 -1.20
CA TRP A 223 0.10 -8.15 -2.00
C TRP A 223 -0.21 -9.55 -2.50
N GLU A 224 -1.50 -9.80 -2.67
CA GLU A 224 -2.03 -11.00 -3.30
C GLU A 224 -2.69 -10.65 -4.64
N LEU A 225 -2.52 -11.50 -5.64
CA LEU A 225 -3.24 -11.34 -6.90
C LEU A 225 -4.68 -11.81 -6.70
N PRO A 226 -5.66 -11.16 -7.37
CA PRO A 226 -7.02 -11.69 -7.40
C PRO A 226 -7.02 -13.13 -7.92
N PRO A 227 -7.90 -14.01 -7.40
CA PRO A 227 -8.05 -15.37 -7.90
C PRO A 227 -8.50 -15.43 -9.37
#